data_AF-A0A2E3C4E1-F1
#
_entry.id   AF-A0A2E3C4E1-F1
#
_cell.length_a   1.000
_cell.length_b   1.000
_cell.length_c   1.000
_cell.angle_alpha   90.00
_cell.angle_beta   90.00
_cell.angle_gamma   90.00
#
_symmetry.space_group_name_H-M   'P 1'
#
loop_
_entity.id
_entity.type
_entity.pdbx_description
1 polymer ?
#
loop_
_entity_poly.entity_id
_entity_poly.type
_entity_poly.pdbx_seq_one_letter_code
_entity_poly.pdbx_strand_id
1 'polypeptide(L)'
;MTNKTLIDAVRYRDLTLVEKLIQQEIDLEQRDHRGSTPLRIAAGSDQFVIAEKLIEAGADPFTMDSLYITAAGGVENSLLTPDSPDGAARLRLLEVFKEKGVTFPVPSPQEMPQALKDGRWPKHATPPLL
;
A
#
# COMPACT_ATOMS: atom_id res chain seq x y z
N MET A 1 4.27 -25.51 -12.88
CA MET A 1 3.24 -24.79 -12.10
C MET A 1 3.90 -23.53 -11.55
N THR A 2 3.57 -22.36 -12.10
CA THR A 2 4.10 -21.09 -11.59
C THR A 2 3.47 -20.84 -10.23
N ASN A 3 4.28 -20.80 -9.18
CA ASN A 3 3.84 -20.40 -7.85
C ASN A 3 3.41 -18.91 -7.94
N LYS A 4 2.12 -18.62 -7.73
CA LYS A 4 1.58 -17.26 -7.86
C LYS A 4 1.90 -16.48 -6.59
N THR A 5 2.54 -15.32 -6.74
CA THR A 5 2.88 -14.45 -5.60
C THR A 5 1.69 -13.58 -5.20
N LEU A 6 1.74 -12.99 -3.99
CA LEU A 6 0.74 -12.01 -3.56
C LEU A 6 0.73 -10.78 -4.47
N ILE A 7 1.91 -10.37 -4.94
CA ILE A 7 2.05 -9.28 -5.92
C ILE A 7 1.32 -9.62 -7.22
N ASP A 8 1.42 -10.86 -7.71
CA ASP A 8 0.68 -11.29 -8.91
C ASP A 8 -0.83 -11.25 -8.67
N ALA A 9 -1.30 -11.74 -7.52
CA ALA A 9 -2.72 -11.71 -7.16
C ALA A 9 -3.28 -10.27 -7.15
N VAL A 10 -2.55 -9.32 -6.57
CA VAL A 10 -2.93 -7.89 -6.57
C VAL A 10 -2.89 -7.30 -7.99
N ARG A 11 -1.88 -7.62 -8.80
CA ARG A 11 -1.80 -7.13 -10.20
C ARG A 11 -2.96 -7.64 -11.06
N TYR A 12 -3.43 -8.85 -10.80
CA TYR A 12 -4.58 -9.44 -11.47
C TYR A 12 -5.93 -9.07 -10.84
N ARG A 13 -5.96 -8.24 -9.79
CA ARG A 13 -7.18 -7.87 -9.03
C ARG A 13 -7.95 -9.07 -8.48
N ASP A 14 -7.24 -10.16 -8.17
CA ASP A 14 -7.82 -11.43 -7.72
C ASP A 14 -7.96 -11.43 -6.20
N LEU A 15 -9.04 -10.79 -5.71
CA LEU A 15 -9.33 -10.68 -4.28
C LEU A 15 -9.37 -12.05 -3.59
N THR A 16 -9.97 -13.05 -4.24
CA THR A 16 -10.06 -14.40 -3.69
C THR A 16 -8.69 -15.04 -3.52
N LEU A 17 -7.77 -14.86 -4.47
CA LEU A 17 -6.40 -15.34 -4.33
C LEU A 17 -5.62 -14.54 -3.27
N VAL A 18 -5.82 -13.22 -3.19
CA VAL A 18 -5.23 -12.38 -2.12
C VAL A 18 -5.63 -12.91 -0.74
N GLU A 19 -6.91 -13.12 -0.49
CA GLU A 19 -7.40 -13.63 0.80
C GLU A 19 -6.84 -15.01 1.14
N LYS A 20 -6.78 -15.92 0.15
CA LYS A 20 -6.17 -17.25 0.33
C LYS A 20 -4.70 -17.19 0.66
N LEU A 21 -3.95 -16.30 0.02
CA LEU A 21 -2.51 -16.14 0.24
C LEU A 21 -2.22 -15.50 1.60
N ILE A 22 -2.99 -14.50 2.00
CA ILE A 22 -2.90 -13.88 3.34
C ILE A 22 -3.06 -14.94 4.45
N GLN A 23 -3.99 -15.88 4.29
CA GLN A 23 -4.22 -16.98 5.25
C GLN A 23 -3.03 -17.94 5.40
N GLN A 24 -2.05 -17.89 4.49
CA GLN A 24 -0.85 -18.72 4.54
C GLN A 24 0.32 -18.06 5.28
N GLU A 25 0.07 -16.96 6.02
CA GLU A 25 1.09 -16.21 6.78
C GLU A 25 2.30 -15.79 5.93
N ILE A 26 2.05 -15.48 4.65
CA ILE A 26 3.11 -15.04 3.76
C ILE A 26 3.62 -13.65 4.13
N ASP A 27 4.82 -13.33 3.68
CA ASP A 27 5.37 -11.98 3.76
C ASP A 27 4.50 -10.98 2.97
N LEU A 28 3.88 -10.03 3.67
CA LEU A 28 3.04 -8.98 3.08
C LEU A 28 3.87 -7.83 2.48
N GLU A 29 5.15 -7.74 2.85
CA GLU A 29 6.06 -6.65 2.46
C GLU A 29 7.04 -7.06 1.37
N GLN A 30 6.74 -8.16 0.66
CA GLN A 30 7.42 -8.55 -0.58
C GLN A 30 7.47 -7.36 -1.54
N ARG A 31 8.59 -7.16 -2.22
CA ARG A 31 8.78 -6.04 -3.15
C ARG A 31 9.03 -6.53 -4.56
N ASP A 32 8.43 -5.86 -5.54
CA ASP A 32 8.76 -6.07 -6.95
C ASP A 32 10.07 -5.34 -7.35
N HIS A 33 10.44 -5.44 -8.64
CA HIS A 33 11.64 -4.77 -9.19
C HIS A 33 11.63 -3.24 -9.12
N ARG A 34 10.50 -2.61 -8.76
CA ARG A 34 10.41 -1.16 -8.50
C ARG A 34 10.43 -0.85 -7.01
N GLY A 35 10.55 -1.86 -6.16
CA GLY A 35 10.42 -1.72 -4.72
C GLY A 35 8.96 -1.64 -4.25
N SER A 36 7.97 -1.89 -5.10
CA SER A 36 6.56 -1.76 -4.71
C SER A 36 6.08 -3.00 -3.93
N THR A 37 5.42 -2.76 -2.80
CA THR A 37 4.73 -3.81 -2.02
C THR A 37 3.34 -4.13 -2.58
N PRO A 38 2.71 -5.26 -2.21
CA PRO A 38 1.30 -5.53 -2.51
C PRO A 38 0.38 -4.35 -2.15
N LEU A 39 0.56 -3.77 -0.95
CA LEU A 39 -0.26 -2.64 -0.51
C LEU A 39 -0.03 -1.39 -1.38
N ARG A 40 1.22 -1.13 -1.81
CA ARG A 40 1.48 -0.07 -2.78
C ARG A 40 0.65 -0.24 -4.03
N ILE A 41 0.78 -1.42 -4.64
CA ILE A 41 0.19 -1.69 -5.94
C ILE A 41 -1.33 -1.58 -5.86
N ALA A 42 -1.95 -2.13 -4.81
CA ALA A 42 -3.39 -2.05 -4.58
C ALA A 42 -3.87 -0.60 -4.43
N ALA A 43 -3.24 0.18 -3.53
CA ALA A 43 -3.64 1.56 -3.27
C ALA A 43 -3.42 2.49 -4.47
N GLY A 44 -2.32 2.31 -5.22
CA GLY A 44 -2.03 3.10 -6.42
C GLY A 44 -2.85 2.73 -7.65
N SER A 45 -3.61 1.62 -7.60
CA SER A 45 -4.48 1.14 -8.69
C SER A 45 -5.96 1.17 -8.31
N ASP A 46 -6.33 1.95 -7.30
CA ASP A 46 -7.71 2.08 -6.78
C ASP A 46 -8.37 0.74 -6.34
N GLN A 47 -7.56 -0.26 -5.98
CA GLN A 47 -8.05 -1.56 -5.50
C GLN A 47 -8.18 -1.53 -3.97
N PHE A 48 -8.99 -0.61 -3.46
CA PHE A 48 -9.07 -0.30 -2.05
C PHE A 48 -9.68 -1.43 -1.21
N VAL A 49 -10.56 -2.27 -1.76
CA VAL A 49 -11.02 -3.48 -1.06
C VAL A 49 -9.85 -4.46 -0.83
N ILE A 50 -8.98 -4.63 -1.83
CA ILE A 50 -7.76 -5.46 -1.69
C ILE A 50 -6.76 -4.81 -0.72
N ALA A 51 -6.57 -3.49 -0.81
CA ALA A 51 -5.70 -2.76 0.11
C ALA A 51 -6.17 -2.86 1.57
N GLU A 52 -7.49 -2.83 1.80
CA GLU A 52 -8.11 -3.04 3.11
C GLU A 52 -7.79 -4.44 3.65
N LYS A 53 -7.89 -5.50 2.83
CA LYS A 53 -7.49 -6.85 3.25
C LYS A 53 -6.01 -6.96 3.63
N LEU A 54 -5.13 -6.30 2.91
CA LEU A 54 -3.71 -6.27 3.24
C LEU A 54 -3.45 -5.55 4.58
N ILE A 55 -4.14 -4.44 4.83
CA ILE A 55 -4.03 -3.67 6.08
C ILE A 55 -4.62 -4.43 7.28
N GLU A 56 -5.77 -5.08 7.11
CA GLU A 56 -6.37 -5.98 8.11
C GLU A 56 -5.41 -7.12 8.48
N ALA A 57 -4.65 -7.62 7.50
CA ALA A 57 -3.63 -8.64 7.70
C ALA A 57 -2.32 -8.12 8.33
N GLY A 58 -2.18 -6.81 8.54
CA GLY A 58 -1.02 -6.21 9.20
C GLY A 58 0.03 -5.62 8.26
N ALA A 59 -0.27 -5.40 6.97
CA ALA A 59 0.63 -4.70 6.07
C ALA A 59 0.97 -3.27 6.57
N ASP A 60 2.18 -2.81 6.28
CA ASP A 60 2.70 -1.51 6.70
C ASP A 60 2.08 -0.36 5.86
N PRO A 61 1.32 0.58 6.46
CA PRO A 61 0.72 1.69 5.73
C PRO A 61 1.74 2.71 5.20
N PHE A 62 2.99 2.71 5.72
CA PHE A 62 4.04 3.64 5.33
C PHE A 62 4.83 3.21 4.09
N THR A 63 4.48 2.07 3.48
CA THR A 63 5.21 1.54 2.32
C THR A 63 5.36 2.56 1.19
N MET A 64 6.52 2.56 0.55
CA MET A 64 6.83 3.38 -0.62
C MET A 64 7.59 2.58 -1.68
N ASP A 65 7.51 2.97 -2.95
CA ASP A 65 8.36 2.39 -4.00
C ASP A 65 9.69 3.15 -4.12
N SER A 66 10.58 2.72 -5.03
CA SER A 66 11.91 3.33 -5.20
C SER A 66 11.87 4.77 -5.71
N LEU A 67 10.70 5.25 -6.15
CA LEU A 67 10.45 6.63 -6.58
C LEU A 67 9.72 7.44 -5.51
N TYR A 68 9.65 6.94 -4.27
CA TYR A 68 8.97 7.58 -3.14
C TYR A 68 7.46 7.78 -3.32
N ILE A 69 6.83 7.12 -4.29
CA ILE A 69 5.37 7.04 -4.32
C ILE A 69 4.96 6.23 -3.10
N THR A 70 3.92 6.62 -2.35
CA THR A 70 3.48 5.99 -1.09
C THR A 70 2.07 5.39 -1.18
N ALA A 71 1.69 4.54 -0.22
CA ALA A 71 0.41 3.81 -0.28
C ALA A 71 -0.68 4.81 0.04
N ALA A 72 -0.39 5.53 1.12
CA ALA A 72 -1.12 6.69 1.57
C ALA A 72 -1.32 7.71 0.44
N GLY A 73 -0.32 7.95 -0.43
CA GLY A 73 -0.47 8.85 -1.57
C GLY A 73 -1.46 8.35 -2.62
N GLY A 74 -1.52 7.05 -2.89
CA GLY A 74 -2.56 6.45 -3.75
C GLY A 74 -3.95 6.59 -3.14
N VAL A 75 -4.08 6.34 -1.84
CA VAL A 75 -5.33 6.56 -1.11
C VAL A 75 -5.71 8.05 -1.09
N GLU A 76 -4.80 8.96 -0.81
CA GLU A 76 -5.05 10.40 -0.73
C GLU A 76 -5.51 10.99 -2.06
N ASN A 77 -4.82 10.68 -3.15
CA ASN A 77 -5.01 11.37 -4.44
C ASN A 77 -6.07 10.73 -5.36
N SER A 78 -6.65 9.59 -4.96
CA SER A 78 -7.70 8.94 -5.77
C SER A 78 -8.98 9.78 -5.83
N LEU A 79 -9.60 9.78 -7.01
CA LEU A 79 -10.84 10.50 -7.31
C LEU A 79 -12.09 9.63 -7.14
N LEU A 80 -11.95 8.38 -6.69
CA LEU A 80 -13.10 7.50 -6.47
C LEU A 80 -14.04 8.06 -5.41
N THR A 81 -15.33 8.11 -5.77
CA THR A 81 -16.42 8.49 -4.89
C THR A 81 -16.92 7.30 -4.04
N PRO A 82 -17.51 7.54 -2.86
CA PRO A 82 -17.86 6.48 -1.91
C PRO A 82 -19.07 5.62 -2.30
N ASP A 83 -19.65 5.85 -3.47
CA ASP A 83 -20.78 5.10 -4.04
C ASP A 83 -20.36 3.72 -4.58
N SER A 84 -19.06 3.48 -4.74
CA SER A 84 -18.48 2.17 -5.08
C SER A 84 -17.88 1.47 -3.85
N PRO A 85 -17.76 0.12 -3.85
CA PRO A 85 -17.08 -0.60 -2.78
C PRO A 85 -15.65 -0.13 -2.55
N ASP A 86 -14.89 0.09 -3.63
CA ASP A 86 -13.52 0.61 -3.54
C ASP A 86 -13.50 2.05 -3.02
N GLY A 87 -14.40 2.92 -3.45
CA GLY A 87 -14.48 4.28 -2.90
C GLY A 87 -14.87 4.33 -1.42
N ALA A 88 -15.76 3.45 -0.97
CA ALA A 88 -16.09 3.32 0.45
C ALA A 88 -14.90 2.76 1.25
N ALA A 89 -14.19 1.76 0.71
CA ALA A 89 -12.97 1.21 1.31
C ALA A 89 -11.84 2.24 1.39
N ARG A 90 -11.70 3.11 0.38
CA ARG A 90 -10.75 4.23 0.38
C ARG A 90 -10.92 5.13 1.60
N LEU A 91 -12.17 5.48 1.93
CA LEU A 91 -12.45 6.33 3.10
C LEU A 91 -12.07 5.62 4.41
N ARG A 92 -12.33 4.32 4.53
CA ARG A 92 -11.90 3.53 5.69
C ARG A 92 -10.39 3.44 5.80
N LEU A 93 -9.70 3.24 4.67
CA LEU A 93 -8.24 3.25 4.61
C LEU A 93 -7.65 4.61 5.03
N LEU A 94 -8.24 5.73 4.62
CA LEU A 94 -7.79 7.06 5.08
C LEU A 94 -7.82 7.17 6.60
N GLU A 95 -8.91 6.72 7.24
CA GLU A 95 -9.02 6.74 8.69
C GLU A 95 -8.02 5.79 9.36
N VAL A 96 -7.93 4.53 8.89
CA VAL A 96 -6.98 3.55 9.44
C VAL A 96 -5.53 4.01 9.28
N PHE A 97 -5.19 4.69 8.19
CA PHE A 97 -3.84 5.20 7.96
C PHE A 97 -3.50 6.30 8.96
N LYS A 98 -4.43 7.24 9.21
CA LYS A 98 -4.27 8.26 10.24
C LYS A 98 -4.12 7.65 11.63
N GLU A 99 -4.94 6.64 11.97
CA GLU A 99 -4.85 5.91 13.23
C GLU A 99 -3.50 5.21 13.42
N LYS A 100 -2.93 4.67 12.34
CA LYS A 100 -1.58 4.09 12.33
C LYS A 100 -0.45 5.12 12.28
N GLY A 101 -0.78 6.42 12.31
CA GLY A 101 0.18 7.52 12.41
C GLY A 101 0.64 8.10 11.07
N VAL A 102 0.04 7.72 9.94
CA VAL A 102 0.31 8.35 8.66
C VAL A 102 -0.21 9.79 8.69
N THR A 103 0.68 10.75 8.45
CA THR A 103 0.31 12.17 8.34
C THR A 103 -0.06 12.51 6.90
N PHE A 104 -1.21 13.18 6.73
CA PHE A 104 -1.64 13.76 5.47
C PHE A 104 -1.54 15.30 5.51
N PRO A 105 -1.14 15.99 4.42
CA PRO A 105 -0.79 15.39 3.14
C PRO A 105 0.51 14.61 3.20
N VAL A 106 0.58 13.52 2.43
CA VAL A 106 1.81 12.72 2.39
C VAL A 106 2.94 13.55 1.77
N PRO A 107 4.20 13.41 2.20
CA PRO A 107 5.30 14.07 1.53
C PRO A 107 5.34 13.68 0.06
N SER A 108 5.49 14.67 -0.83
CA SER A 108 5.72 14.39 -2.24
C SER A 108 7.03 13.62 -2.43
N PRO A 109 7.24 12.96 -3.59
CA PRO A 109 8.51 12.28 -3.87
C PRO A 109 9.75 13.15 -3.70
N GLN A 110 9.63 14.45 -3.93
CA GLN A 110 10.73 15.42 -3.79
C GLN A 110 11.02 15.76 -2.32
N GLU A 111 10.00 15.73 -1.47
CA GLU A 111 10.10 16.03 -0.04
C GLU A 111 10.44 14.80 0.80
N MET A 112 10.13 13.60 0.30
CA MET A 112 10.29 12.34 1.03
C MET A 112 11.71 12.10 1.57
N PRO A 113 12.81 12.37 0.81
CA PRO A 113 14.16 12.26 1.35
C PRO A 113 14.38 13.11 2.62
N GLN A 114 13.79 14.30 2.67
CA GLN A 114 13.88 15.16 3.85
C GLN A 114 12.93 14.67 4.97
N ALA A 115 11.73 14.20 4.62
CA ALA A 115 10.80 13.61 5.59
C ALA A 115 11.40 12.40 6.34
N LEU A 116 12.17 11.56 5.66
CA LEU A 116 12.90 10.43 6.27
C LEU A 116 14.02 10.89 7.21
N LYS A 117 14.72 11.98 6.85
CA LYS A 117 15.77 12.58 7.70
C LYS A 117 15.17 13.16 8.98
N ASP A 118 14.04 13.84 8.84
CA ASP A 118 13.34 14.51 9.94
C ASP A 118 12.50 13.55 10.80
N GLY A 119 12.36 12.28 10.39
CA GLY A 119 11.52 11.30 11.07
C GLY A 119 10.01 11.48 10.89
N ARG A 120 9.59 12.34 9.94
CA ARG A 120 8.18 12.51 9.55
C ARG A 120 7.65 11.32 8.76
N TRP A 121 8.55 10.54 8.14
CA TRP A 121 8.24 9.25 7.55
C TRP A 121 9.22 8.21 8.11
N PRO A 122 8.76 7.00 8.45
CA PRO A 122 9.62 6.01 9.09
C PRO A 122 10.66 5.44 8.12
N LYS A 123 11.90 5.30 8.61
CA LYS A 123 13.01 4.76 7.81
C LYS A 123 12.81 3.31 7.38
N HIS A 124 12.11 2.49 8.17
CA HIS A 124 11.86 1.07 7.85
C HIS A 124 11.02 0.89 6.58
N ALA A 125 10.24 1.91 6.19
CA ALA A 125 9.43 1.86 4.99
C ALA A 125 10.23 2.03 3.69
N THR A 126 11.50 2.41 3.79
CA THR A 126 12.40 2.64 2.64
C THR A 126 12.66 1.32 1.92
N PRO A 127 12.36 1.21 0.62
CA PRO A 127 12.76 0.04 -0.15
C PRO A 127 14.28 -0.11 -0.17
N PRO A 128 14.79 -1.34 -0.27
CA PRO A 128 16.19 -1.57 -0.59
C PRO A 128 16.58 -0.85 -1.89
N LEU A 129 17.84 -0.39 -1.99
CA LEU A 129 18.39 0.11 -3.23
C LEU A 129 18.49 -1.04 -4.25
N LEU A 130 18.13 -0.77 -5.51
CA LEU A 130 18.24 -1.71 -6.63
C LEU A 130 19.70 -1.98 -7.02
#